data_AF-A0A2N4YZK9-F1
#
_entry.id   AF-A0A2N4YZK9-F1
#
_cell.length_a   1.000
_cell.length_b   1.000
_cell.length_c   1.000
_cell.angle_alpha   90.00
_cell.angle_beta   90.00
_cell.angle_gamma   90.00
#
_symmetry.space_group_name_H-M   'P 1'
#
loop_
_entity.id
_entity.type
_entity.pdbx_description
1 polymer ?
#
loop_
_entity_poly.entity_id
_entity_poly.type
_entity_poly.pdbx_seq_one_letter_code
_entity_poly.pdbx_strand_id
1 'polypeptide(L)' 'VLIMRLRRKIELNPHQPTLIKTLRGLGYVFSADVTHSDKAA' A
#
# COMPACT_ATOMS: atom_id res chain seq x y z
N VAL A 1 -1.55 5.16 14.82
CA VAL A 1 -2.43 5.67 13.74
C VAL A 1 -2.78 4.55 12.74
N LEU A 2 -3.86 4.69 11.96
CA LEU A 2 -4.43 3.64 11.10
C LEU A 2 -3.46 3.12 10.03
N ILE A 3 -2.73 4.00 9.33
CA ILE A 3 -1.84 3.59 8.24
C ILE A 3 -0.71 2.67 8.71
N MET A 4 -0.19 2.88 9.92
CA MET A 4 0.86 2.04 10.51
C MET A 4 0.33 0.63 10.83
N ARG A 5 -0.94 0.51 11.23
CA ARG A 5 -1.58 -0.79 11.45
C ARG A 5 -1.78 -1.54 10.12
N LEU A 6 -2.11 -0.82 9.05
CA LEU A 6 -2.25 -1.40 7.72
C LEU A 6 -0.90 -1.87 7.15
N ARG A 7 0.15 -1.04 7.21
CA ARG A 7 1.51 -1.40 6.77
C ARG A 7 2.02 -2.68 7.43
N ARG A 8 1.77 -2.84 8.74
CA ARG A 8 2.10 -4.07 9.48
C ARG A 8 1.41 -5.34 8.96
N LYS A 9 0.31 -5.21 8.24
CA LYS A 9 -0.46 -6.34 7.70
C LYS A 9 -0.11 -6.70 6.26
N ILE A 10 0.31 -5.71 5.45
CA ILE A 10 0.43 -5.90 4.00
C ILE A 10 1.86 -5.71 3.47
N GLU A 11 2.70 -4.98 4.19
CA GLU A 11 4.09 -4.75 3.78
C GLU A 11 4.98 -5.86 4.33
N LEU A 12 6.01 -6.26 3.57
CA LEU A 12 7.05 -7.16 4.06
C LEU A 12 7.82 -6.54 5.24
N ASN A 13 8.15 -5.24 5.11
CA ASN A 13 8.78 -4.46 6.18
C ASN A 13 7.98 -3.16 6.40
N PRO A 14 7.27 -3.01 7.54
CA PRO A 14 6.47 -1.81 7.82
C PRO A 14 7.28 -0.52 7.96
N HIS A 15 8.60 -0.63 8.20
CA HIS A 15 9.53 0.49 8.30
C HIS A 15 10.12 0.92 6.94
N GLN A 16 9.95 0.09 5.91
CA GLN A 16 10.39 0.36 4.55
C GLN A 16 9.24 0.06 3.57
N PRO A 17 8.18 0.89 3.56
CA PRO A 17 6.96 0.59 2.82
C PRO A 17 7.16 0.69 1.31
N THR A 18 6.72 -0.33 0.59
CA THR A 18 6.77 -0.39 -0.88
C THR A 18 5.38 -0.32 -1.51
N LEU A 19 4.33 -0.72 -0.79
CA LEU A 19 2.94 -0.68 -1.26
C LEU A 19 2.27 0.67 -0.97
N ILE A 20 2.37 1.20 0.25
CA ILE A 20 1.77 2.47 0.65
C ILE A 20 2.85 3.48 1.04
N LYS A 21 3.14 4.42 0.14
CA LYS A 21 4.17 5.46 0.34
C LYS A 21 3.57 6.73 0.95
N THR A 22 4.33 7.39 1.83
CA THR A 22 3.94 8.71 2.37
C THR A 22 4.48 9.80 1.46
N LEU A 23 3.62 10.71 1.02
CA LEU A 23 4.00 11.95 0.36
C LEU A 23 3.75 13.13 1.32
N ARG A 24 4.82 13.81 1.73
CA ARG A 24 4.75 14.89 2.71
C ARG A 24 3.84 16.01 2.21
N GLY A 25 2.86 16.39 3.02
CA GLY A 25 1.89 17.44 2.69
C GLY A 25 0.74 17.01 1.78
N LEU A 26 0.74 15.76 1.28
CA LEU A 26 -0.29 15.25 0.35
C LEU A 26 -1.05 14.06 0.92
N GLY A 27 -0.36 13.15 1.62
CA GLY A 27 -0.98 11.96 2.20
C GLY A 27 -0.26 10.67 1.81
N TYR A 28 -1.02 9.68 1.35
CA TYR A 28 -0.51 8.35 1.03
C TYR A 28 -0.84 7.94 -0.40
N VAL A 29 0.07 7.23 -1.04
CA VAL A 29 -0.10 6.70 -2.40
C VAL A 29 0.08 5.19 -2.37
N PHE A 30 -0.84 4.48 -3.01
CA PHE A 30 -0.69 3.06 -3.31
C PHE A 30 0.15 2.91 -4.58
N SER A 31 1.28 2.21 -4.48
CA SER A 31 2.31 2.16 -5.53
C SER A 31 2.58 0.76 -6.09
N ALA A 32 1.69 -0.19 -5.86
CA ALA A 32 1.75 -1.51 -6.50
C ALA A 32 0.96 -1.52 -7.80
N ASP A 33 1.40 -2.33 -8.76
CA ASP A 33 0.68 -2.57 -10.00
C ASP A 33 -0.65 -3.29 -9.72
N VAL A 34 -1.71 -2.85 -10.37
CA VAL A 34 -3.04 -3.44 -10.24
C VAL A 34 -3.23 -4.47 -11.35
N THR A 35 -3.32 -5.74 -10.98
CA THR A 35 -3.64 -6.83 -11.90
C THR A 35 -5.09 -7.26 -11.68
N HIS A 36 -5.90 -7.28 -12.73
CA HIS A 36 -7.19 -7.96 -12.69
C HIS A 36 -6.95 -9.42 -13.05
N SER A 37 -7.37 -10.34 -12.18
CA SER A 37 -7.55 -11.72 -12.62
C SER A 37 -8.80 -11.72 -13.48
N ASP A 38 -8.67 -11.91 -14.79
CA ASP A 38 -9.82 -12.01 -15.68
C ASP A 38 -10.69 -13.20 -15.25
N LYS A 39 -11.67 -12.92 -14.40
CA LYS A 39 -12.94 -13.65 -14.36
C LYS A 39 -13.92 -12.80 -15.15
N ALA A 40 -13.81 -12.89 -16.47
CA ALA A 40 -14.93 -12.55 -17.33
C ALA A 40 -16.11 -13.43 -16.88
N ALA A 41 -17.17 -12.77 -16.42
CA ALA A 41 -18.48 -13.37 -16.20
C ALA A 41 -19.17 -13.65 -17.53
#